data_AF-A0A2L2Z7N7-F1
#
_entry.id   AF-A0A2L2Z7N7-F1
#
_cell.length_a   1.000
_cell.length_b   1.000
_cell.length_c   1.000
_cell.angle_alpha   90.00
_cell.angle_beta   90.00
_cell.angle_gamma   90.00
#
_symmetry.space_group_name_H-M   'P 1'
#
loop_
_entity.id
_entity.type
_entity.pdbx_description
1 polymer ?
#
loop_
_entity_poly.entity_id
_entity_poly.type
_entity_poly.pdbx_seq_one_letter_code
_entity_poly.pdbx_strand_id
1 'polypeptide(L)' 'IFILAFSFGLAWGSQNNPMENPDLFLGDIAGIDIEDRNALTSERQRWTNGVIPYNID' A
#
# COMPACT_ATOMS: atom_id res chain seq x y z
N ILE A 1 -26.33 -13.96 -29.76
CA ILE A 1 -26.29 -14.43 -28.35
C ILE A 1 -24.85 -14.68 -27.85
N PHE A 2 -24.00 -15.41 -28.59
CA PHE A 2 -22.63 -15.73 -28.15
C PHE A 2 -21.62 -14.56 -28.15
N ILE A 3 -21.82 -13.52 -28.98
CA ILE A 3 -20.89 -12.38 -29.09
C ILE A 3 -21.02 -11.38 -27.92
N LEU A 4 -22.21 -11.29 -27.31
CA LEU A 4 -22.49 -10.38 -26.19
C LEU A 4 -21.94 -10.88 -24.84
N ALA A 5 -21.77 -12.19 -24.67
CA ALA A 5 -21.22 -12.77 -23.45
C ALA A 5 -19.70 -12.53 -23.31
N PHE A 6 -19.00 -12.34 -24.43
CA PHE A 6 -17.55 -12.15 -24.45
C PHE A 6 -17.13 -10.74 -24.00
N SER A 7 -17.97 -9.74 -24.24
CA SER A 7 -17.70 -8.33 -23.88
C SER A 7 -17.99 -8.00 -22.41
N PHE A 8 -18.78 -8.82 -21.70
CA PHE A 8 -19.07 -8.58 -20.27
C PHE A 8 -17.97 -9.12 -19.33
N GLY A 9 -17.23 -10.16 -19.74
CA GLY A 9 -16.16 -10.75 -18.92
C GLY A 9 -14.87 -9.93 -18.85
N LEU A 10 -14.61 -9.06 -19.84
CA LEU A 10 -13.42 -8.21 -19.91
C LEU A 10 -13.55 -6.91 -19.11
N ALA A 11 -14.77 -6.50 -18.76
CA ALA A 11 -15.03 -5.25 -18.02
C ALA A 11 -14.89 -5.39 -16.50
N TRP A 12 -14.76 -6.62 -15.98
CA TRP A 12 -14.67 -6.93 -14.55
C TRP A 12 -13.23 -7.19 -14.08
N GLY A 13 -12.24 -6.76 -14.87
CA GLY A 13 -10.88 -6.58 -14.41
C GLY A 13 -10.68 -5.13 -13.98
N SER A 14 -11.31 -4.69 -12.87
CA SER A 14 -10.77 -3.53 -12.16
C SER A 14 -9.44 -3.99 -11.57
N GLN A 15 -8.41 -3.89 -12.39
CA GLN A 15 -7.04 -4.21 -12.04
C GLN A 15 -6.57 -3.04 -11.19
N ASN A 16 -7.04 -2.99 -9.95
CA ASN A 16 -6.46 -2.10 -8.95
C ASN A 16 -4.98 -2.47 -8.90
N ASN A 17 -4.14 -1.57 -9.41
CA ASN A 17 -2.72 -1.78 -9.44
C ASN A 17 -2.29 -1.93 -7.97
N PRO A 18 -1.70 -3.06 -7.56
CA PRO A 18 -1.26 -3.23 -6.17
C PRO A 18 -0.17 -2.22 -5.76
N MET A 19 0.39 -1.50 -6.74
CA MET A 19 1.31 -0.38 -6.55
C MET A 19 0.61 0.98 -6.43
N GLU A 20 -0.71 1.03 -6.49
CA GLU A 20 -1.50 2.25 -6.32
C GLU A 20 -2.29 2.20 -5.02
N ASN A 21 -1.69 2.74 -3.96
CA ASN A 21 -2.35 2.94 -2.67
C ASN A 21 -2.53 4.45 -2.44
N PRO A 22 -3.67 5.03 -2.84
CA PRO A 22 -3.85 6.49 -2.90
C PRO A 22 -3.81 7.16 -1.52
N ASP A 23 -4.06 6.41 -0.44
CA ASP A 23 -4.01 6.89 0.93
C ASP A 23 -2.60 6.83 1.55
N LEU A 24 -1.64 6.24 0.84
CA LEU A 24 -0.25 6.12 1.30
C LEU A 24 0.64 7.18 0.66
N PHE A 25 1.62 7.65 1.43
CA PHE A 25 2.67 8.51 0.91
C PHE A 25 3.49 7.75 -0.13
N LEU A 26 3.63 8.34 -1.32
CA LEU A 26 4.28 7.75 -2.51
C LEU A 26 3.76 6.35 -2.92
N GLY A 27 2.60 5.93 -2.39
CA GLY A 27 1.96 4.67 -2.70
C GLY A 27 2.38 3.48 -1.83
N ASP A 28 3.32 3.62 -0.90
CA ASP A 28 3.83 2.47 -0.11
C ASP A 28 4.16 2.78 1.37
N ILE A 29 4.05 4.03 1.83
CA ILE A 29 4.38 4.40 3.22
C ILE A 29 3.18 5.01 3.96
N ALA A 30 2.87 4.47 5.14
CA ALA A 30 1.84 4.99 6.05
C ALA A 30 2.44 5.80 7.20
N GLY A 31 1.64 6.71 7.78
CA GLY A 31 1.95 7.36 9.06
C GLY A 31 3.11 8.38 9.02
N ILE A 32 3.36 9.00 7.86
CA ILE A 32 4.33 10.09 7.69
C ILE A 32 3.63 11.45 7.76
N ASP A 33 4.29 12.43 8.39
CA ASP A 33 3.96 13.85 8.27
C ASP A 33 4.67 14.45 7.05
N ILE A 34 4.02 15.35 6.30
CA ILE A 34 4.54 15.93 5.06
C ILE A 34 5.84 16.74 5.26
N GLU A 35 6.12 17.09 6.51
CA GLU A 35 7.31 17.81 6.95
C GLU A 35 8.54 16.87 7.12
N ASP A 36 8.31 15.56 7.32
CA ASP A 36 9.36 14.54 7.43
C ASP A 36 9.85 14.14 6.04
N ARG A 37 10.73 14.97 5.47
CA ARG A 37 11.17 14.82 4.07
C ARG A 37 12.06 13.61 3.77
N ASN A 38 12.49 12.83 4.77
CA ASN A 38 13.28 11.59 4.62
C ASN A 38 13.13 10.68 5.85
N ALA A 39 13.41 9.38 5.68
CA ALA A 39 13.26 8.30 6.67
C ALA A 39 13.70 8.63 8.12
N LEU A 40 13.05 7.96 9.10
CA LEU A 40 13.26 8.00 10.56
C LEU A 40 14.02 9.24 11.06
N THR A 41 13.29 10.28 11.38
CA THR A 41 13.86 11.58 11.80
C THR A 41 14.37 11.57 13.24
N SER A 42 14.08 10.53 14.03
CA SER A 42 14.55 10.39 15.41
C SER A 42 14.93 8.96 15.81
N GLU A 43 15.99 8.82 16.60
CA GLU A 43 16.36 7.57 17.28
C GLU A 43 15.22 6.99 18.15
N ARG A 44 14.29 7.83 18.61
CA ARG A 44 13.11 7.42 19.39
C ARG A 44 12.10 6.61 18.58
N GLN A 45 12.14 6.71 17.26
CA GLN A 45 11.24 5.98 16.37
C GLN A 45 11.79 4.60 15.99
N ARG A 46 12.98 4.21 16.48
CA ARG A 46 13.53 2.87 16.29
C ARG A 46 12.89 1.86 17.26
N TRP A 47 12.75 0.63 16.80
CA TRP A 47 12.39 -0.49 17.64
C TRP A 47 13.44 -0.72 18.73
N THR A 48 13.00 -0.88 19.98
CA THR A 48 13.90 -1.16 21.11
C THR A 48 14.70 -2.43 20.85
N ASN A 49 16.02 -2.36 21.04
CA ASN A 49 16.97 -3.45 20.77
C ASN A 49 16.92 -3.99 19.32
N GLY A 50 16.28 -3.27 18.38
CA GLY A 50 16.09 -3.73 17.00
C GLY A 50 15.15 -4.94 16.88
N VAL A 51 14.32 -5.21 17.89
CA VAL A 51 13.38 -6.34 17.89
C VAL A 51 11.99 -5.86 17.49
N ILE A 52 11.42 -6.48 16.45
CA ILE A 52 10.07 -6.15 15.94
C ILE A 52 9.12 -7.29 16.33
N PRO A 53 8.28 -7.11 17.36
CA PRO A 53 7.24 -8.09 17.69
C PRO A 53 6.13 -8.06 16.63
N TYR A 54 5.65 -9.23 16.23
CA TYR A 54 4.51 -9.36 15.32
C TYR A 54 3.66 -10.59 15.66
N ASN A 55 2.41 -10.60 15.20
CA ASN A 55 1.54 -11.76 15.19
C ASN A 55 1.15 -12.07 13.74
N ILE A 56 0.94 -13.34 13.43
CA ILE A 56 0.30 -13.75 12.17
C ILE A 56 -1.14 -14.10 12.53
N ASP A 57 -2.08 -13.33 11.97
CA ASP A 57 -3.51 -13.58 12.10
C ASP A 57 -3.98 -14.74 11.19
#